data_AF-A0A7J9BLL6-F1
#
_entry.id   AF-A0A7J9BLL6-F1
#
_cell.length_a   1.000
_cell.length_b   1.000
_cell.length_c   1.000
_cell.angle_alpha   90.00
_cell.angle_beta   90.00
_cell.angle_gamma   90.00
#
_symmetry.space_group_name_H-M   'P 1'
#
loop_
_entity.id
_entity.type
_entity.pdbx_description
1 polymer ?
#
loop_
_entity_poly.entity_id
_entity_poly.type
_entity_poly.pdbx_seq_one_letter_code
_entity_poly.pdbx_strand_id
1 'polypeptide(L)'
;MLKLITGLVVPLLFIKKLWEHWNIVGAILFSLMLQTFLTLVAPFRRSTRDRCLLVIIWCAYLIADATASFAIGLISNNVRSPCDSSGKEEDDLLAFWAPFLLLHLGCPDPITAFSLEDNELWQRHMLSLILQAVASLYVFFQSLSHNKLELPTFLMFIAGIIKYSERIWALYRASTDSFSKYLLQDKDPGPDYALLMDKFACMRDGHLPTKTITVEQPEKEDKDVKLGKLSDLEVLHYAYHFFETFKGLVVDLVFSRHARKESRDFFKVREPEDALRVIEVELNFMCGVFYTKMMIMRSSVGYVFRIIACGSILAALALFHFHTNQSKYEPFNVKITYSLILGALALEFVSFLMLVFSDWTFSSPVHSALNPLALIYRCFLALTKSSWHSIPGNEVQVLGTPLFRRWSGSVSGHNFVRYCRKSSPTTMLKFTSWWDLIVVRKRVKE
;
A
#
# COMPACT_ATOMS: atom_id res chain seq x y z
N MET A 1 22.38 -3.50 -47.08
CA MET A 1 22.81 -2.63 -45.96
C MET A 1 22.08 -1.29 -45.98
N LEU A 2 22.15 -0.50 -47.06
CA LEU A 2 21.50 0.81 -47.17
C LEU A 2 19.96 0.79 -46.95
N LYS A 3 19.24 -0.20 -47.51
CA LYS A 3 17.79 -0.39 -47.28
C LYS A 3 17.41 -0.74 -45.83
N LEU A 4 18.30 -1.42 -45.10
CA LEU A 4 18.09 -1.78 -43.69
C LEU A 4 18.31 -0.57 -42.78
N ILE A 5 19.31 0.26 -43.12
CA ILE A 5 19.61 1.52 -42.42
C ILE A 5 18.47 2.52 -42.65
N THR A 6 18.00 2.71 -43.89
CA THR A 6 16.85 3.58 -44.17
C THR A 6 15.55 3.09 -43.54
N GLY A 7 15.35 1.77 -43.44
CA GLY A 7 14.18 1.17 -42.78
C GLY A 7 14.13 1.36 -41.27
N LEU A 8 15.28 1.53 -40.60
CA LEU A 8 15.36 1.84 -39.17
C LEU A 8 15.36 3.36 -38.90
N VAL A 9 16.03 4.13 -39.75
CA VAL A 9 16.22 5.58 -39.59
C VAL A 9 14.92 6.36 -39.75
N VAL A 10 14.02 5.96 -40.66
CA VAL A 10 12.73 6.66 -40.86
C VAL A 10 11.80 6.52 -39.63
N PRO A 11 11.58 5.33 -39.04
CA PRO A 11 10.89 5.19 -37.76
C PRO A 11 11.57 5.96 -36.63
N LEU A 12 12.91 5.94 -36.56
CA LEU A 12 13.67 6.69 -35.55
C LEU A 12 13.49 8.20 -35.66
N LEU A 13 13.48 8.75 -36.88
CA LEU A 13 13.19 10.17 -37.13
C LEU A 13 11.75 10.54 -36.80
N PHE A 14 10.80 9.65 -37.10
CA PHE A 14 9.40 9.83 -36.73
C PHE A 14 9.22 9.80 -35.21
N ILE A 15 9.84 8.85 -34.52
CA ILE A 15 9.86 8.77 -33.06
C ILE A 15 10.53 10.02 -32.47
N LYS A 16 11.65 10.49 -33.03
CA LYS A 16 12.32 11.71 -32.59
C LYS A 16 11.43 12.93 -32.73
N LYS A 17 10.73 13.07 -33.86
CA LYS A 17 9.81 14.19 -34.12
C LYS A 17 8.57 14.14 -33.21
N LEU A 18 8.03 12.94 -32.97
CA LEU A 18 6.97 12.74 -31.99
C LEU A 18 7.45 13.07 -30.57
N TRP A 19 8.65 12.64 -30.21
CA TRP A 19 9.27 12.91 -28.92
C TRP A 19 9.49 14.40 -28.68
N GLU A 20 10.03 15.13 -29.66
CA GLU A 20 10.24 16.58 -29.56
C GLU A 20 8.93 17.36 -29.34
N HIS A 21 7.81 16.85 -29.83
CA HIS A 21 6.52 17.54 -29.70
C HIS A 21 5.71 17.10 -28.46
N TRP A 22 5.92 15.87 -27.98
CA TRP A 22 5.08 15.25 -26.95
C TRP A 22 5.83 14.84 -25.68
N ASN A 23 7.14 15.06 -25.57
CA ASN A 23 7.95 14.55 -24.46
C ASN A 23 7.38 14.90 -23.07
N ILE A 24 7.06 16.16 -22.81
CA ILE A 24 6.60 16.62 -21.50
C ILE A 24 5.17 16.15 -21.24
N VAL A 25 4.24 16.49 -22.14
CA VAL A 25 2.81 16.12 -22.00
C VAL A 25 2.63 14.61 -21.94
N GLY A 26 3.32 13.88 -22.81
CA GLY A 26 3.32 12.42 -22.85
C GLY A 26 3.83 11.81 -21.55
N ALA A 27 4.93 12.32 -20.99
CA ALA A 27 5.47 11.83 -19.72
C ALA A 27 4.53 12.09 -18.53
N ILE A 28 3.89 13.27 -18.50
CA ILE A 28 2.93 13.62 -17.44
C ILE A 28 1.67 12.75 -17.51
N LEU A 29 1.08 12.58 -18.71
CA LEU A 29 -0.08 11.72 -18.89
C LEU A 29 0.24 10.25 -18.62
N PHE A 30 1.41 9.78 -19.05
CA PHE A 30 1.88 8.43 -18.75
C PHE A 30 2.06 8.22 -17.24
N SER A 31 2.58 9.21 -16.53
CA SER A 31 2.64 9.19 -15.07
C SER A 31 1.24 9.05 -14.45
N LEU A 32 0.25 9.85 -14.88
CA LEU A 32 -1.14 9.74 -14.40
C LEU A 32 -1.76 8.36 -14.70
N MET A 33 -1.50 7.82 -15.89
CA MET A 33 -1.96 6.49 -16.29
C MET A 33 -1.39 5.41 -15.37
N LEU A 34 -0.09 5.45 -15.08
CA LEU A 34 0.56 4.52 -14.14
C LEU A 34 -0.03 4.64 -12.74
N GLN A 35 -0.31 5.86 -12.27
CA GLN A 35 -0.96 6.07 -10.98
C GLN A 35 -2.35 5.45 -10.94
N THR A 36 -3.16 5.69 -11.96
CA THR A 36 -4.52 5.15 -12.05
C THR A 36 -4.49 3.64 -12.11
N PHE A 37 -3.58 3.07 -12.91
CA PHE A 37 -3.35 1.64 -12.97
C PHE A 37 -2.97 1.07 -11.60
N LEU A 38 -2.00 1.67 -10.89
CA LEU A 38 -1.57 1.20 -9.58
C LEU A 38 -2.69 1.34 -8.52
N THR A 39 -3.44 2.43 -8.51
CA THR A 39 -4.58 2.61 -7.59
C THR A 39 -5.62 1.51 -7.77
N LEU A 40 -5.97 1.16 -9.02
CA LEU A 40 -7.01 0.17 -9.30
C LEU A 40 -6.50 -1.27 -9.19
N VAL A 41 -5.28 -1.55 -9.64
CA VAL A 41 -4.78 -2.92 -9.85
C VAL A 41 -3.94 -3.43 -8.66
N ALA A 42 -3.25 -2.55 -7.94
CA ALA A 42 -2.41 -2.96 -6.81
C ALA A 42 -3.16 -3.70 -5.67
N PRO A 43 -4.43 -3.38 -5.33
CA PRO A 43 -5.19 -4.16 -4.34
C PRO A 43 -5.28 -5.66 -4.69
N PHE A 44 -5.39 -6.00 -5.97
CA PHE A 44 -5.50 -7.39 -6.42
C PHE A 44 -4.23 -8.20 -6.22
N ARG A 45 -3.08 -7.57 -5.93
CA ARG A 45 -1.82 -8.26 -5.60
C ARG A 45 -2.00 -9.27 -4.47
N ARG A 46 -2.85 -8.95 -3.48
CA ARG A 46 -3.13 -9.84 -2.34
C ARG A 46 -4.01 -11.02 -2.74
N SER A 47 -4.90 -10.78 -3.69
CA SER A 47 -5.99 -11.67 -4.11
C SER A 47 -5.61 -12.61 -5.26
N THR A 48 -4.47 -12.37 -5.93
CA THR A 48 -4.03 -13.12 -7.11
C THR A 48 -2.76 -13.91 -6.87
N ARG A 49 -2.61 -14.99 -7.63
CA ARG A 49 -1.37 -15.78 -7.74
C ARG A 49 -0.76 -15.70 -9.15
N ASP A 50 -1.39 -14.94 -10.05
CA ASP A 50 -0.90 -14.78 -11.40
C ASP A 50 0.42 -14.01 -11.41
N ARG A 51 1.50 -14.69 -11.80
CA ARG A 51 2.83 -14.11 -11.89
C ARG A 51 2.91 -13.02 -12.93
N CYS A 52 2.15 -13.12 -14.02
CA CYS A 52 2.15 -12.10 -15.07
C CYS A 52 1.63 -10.77 -14.51
N LEU A 53 0.46 -10.80 -13.88
CA LEU A 53 -0.12 -9.63 -13.22
C LEU A 53 0.82 -9.06 -12.14
N LEU A 54 1.44 -9.90 -11.30
CA LEU A 54 2.39 -9.45 -10.29
C LEU A 54 3.61 -8.74 -10.91
N VAL A 55 4.16 -9.28 -12.00
CA VAL A 55 5.27 -8.65 -12.75
C VAL A 55 4.83 -7.33 -13.37
N ILE A 56 3.61 -7.25 -13.92
CA ILE A 56 3.08 -5.99 -14.47
C ILE A 56 2.94 -4.93 -13.38
N ILE A 57 2.37 -5.27 -12.21
CA ILE A 57 2.29 -4.35 -11.06
C ILE A 57 3.68 -3.90 -10.64
N TRP A 58 4.63 -4.84 -10.53
CA TRP A 58 6.00 -4.55 -10.14
C TRP A 58 6.69 -3.60 -11.12
N CYS A 59 6.55 -3.83 -12.43
CA CYS A 59 7.06 -2.94 -13.47
C CYS A 59 6.41 -1.55 -13.38
N ALA A 60 5.08 -1.48 -13.26
CA ALA A 60 4.38 -0.20 -13.14
C ALA A 60 4.82 0.57 -11.89
N TYR A 61 5.02 -0.11 -10.76
CA TYR A 61 5.52 0.46 -9.52
C TYR A 61 6.90 1.09 -9.69
N LEU A 62 7.84 0.38 -10.33
CA LEU A 62 9.20 0.89 -10.57
C LEU A 62 9.24 2.05 -11.56
N ILE A 63 8.44 1.96 -12.63
CA ILE A 63 8.42 2.95 -13.71
C ILE A 63 7.69 4.24 -13.28
N ALA A 64 6.71 4.16 -12.37
CA ALA A 64 5.93 5.32 -11.94
C ALA A 64 6.82 6.44 -11.35
N ASP A 65 7.68 6.10 -10.39
CA ASP A 65 8.60 7.06 -9.76
C ASP A 65 9.60 7.60 -10.78
N ALA A 66 10.19 6.72 -11.59
CA ALA A 66 11.15 7.10 -12.62
C ALA A 66 10.54 8.08 -13.63
N THR A 67 9.30 7.84 -14.06
CA THR A 67 8.57 8.68 -15.01
C THR A 67 8.31 10.07 -14.43
N ALA A 68 7.85 10.15 -13.18
CA ALA A 68 7.56 11.44 -12.54
C ALA A 68 8.84 12.27 -12.33
N SER A 69 9.92 11.65 -11.83
CA SER A 69 11.22 12.32 -11.70
C SER A 69 11.80 12.76 -13.05
N PHE A 70 11.65 11.93 -14.08
CA PHE A 70 12.07 12.26 -15.43
C PHE A 70 11.29 13.44 -16.01
N ALA A 71 9.96 13.46 -15.83
CA ALA A 71 9.12 14.56 -16.28
C ALA A 71 9.44 15.89 -15.55
N ILE A 72 9.71 15.86 -14.23
CA ILE A 72 10.17 17.06 -13.50
C ILE A 72 11.50 17.55 -14.07
N GLY A 73 12.44 16.65 -14.37
CA GLY A 73 13.71 16.99 -15.00
C GLY A 73 13.55 17.61 -16.39
N LEU A 74 12.65 17.07 -17.22
CA LEU A 74 12.31 17.67 -18.52
C LEU A 74 11.73 19.07 -18.35
N ILE A 75 10.77 19.26 -17.45
CA ILE A 75 10.18 20.58 -17.17
C ILE A 75 11.28 21.57 -16.74
N SER A 76 12.14 21.19 -15.79
CA SER A 76 13.22 22.04 -15.29
C SER A 76 14.22 22.49 -16.35
N ASN A 77 14.40 21.72 -17.44
CA ASN A 77 15.30 22.07 -18.52
C ASN A 77 14.65 22.91 -19.63
N ASN A 78 13.31 22.91 -19.72
CA ASN A 78 12.57 23.62 -20.77
C ASN A 78 12.03 24.98 -20.32
N VAL A 79 11.96 25.24 -19.01
CA VAL A 79 11.53 26.54 -18.47
C VAL A 79 12.57 27.60 -18.80
N ARG A 80 12.13 28.71 -19.41
CA ARG A 80 13.01 29.77 -19.93
C ARG A 80 13.44 30.77 -18.86
N SER A 81 14.49 31.55 -19.18
CA SER A 81 15.00 32.62 -18.31
C SER A 81 13.94 33.71 -18.09
N PRO A 82 13.88 34.43 -16.95
CA PRO A 82 12.82 35.41 -16.69
C PRO A 82 12.89 36.62 -17.64
N CYS A 83 14.01 36.76 -18.35
CA CYS A 83 14.28 37.83 -19.31
C CYS A 83 13.64 37.60 -20.69
N ASP A 84 13.14 36.38 -20.98
CA ASP A 84 12.54 36.06 -22.27
C ASP A 84 11.04 36.42 -22.27
N SER A 85 10.60 37.19 -23.26
CA SER A 85 9.24 37.72 -23.33
C SER A 85 8.24 36.79 -24.06
N SER A 86 8.72 35.74 -24.73
CA SER A 86 7.91 34.80 -25.51
C SER A 86 7.65 33.49 -24.76
N GLY A 87 6.39 33.02 -24.75
CA GLY A 87 6.02 31.69 -24.23
C GLY A 87 5.64 31.65 -22.74
N LYS A 88 5.34 32.79 -22.12
CA LYS A 88 5.03 32.89 -20.68
C LYS A 88 3.84 32.01 -20.26
N GLU A 89 2.81 31.91 -21.10
CA GLU A 89 1.65 31.06 -20.82
C GLU A 89 1.97 29.55 -20.80
N GLU A 90 2.97 29.12 -21.57
CA GLU A 90 3.46 27.74 -21.54
C GLU A 90 4.27 27.49 -20.26
N ASP A 91 5.16 28.43 -19.90
CA ASP A 91 5.95 28.37 -18.67
C ASP A 91 5.08 28.37 -17.40
N ASP A 92 3.96 29.11 -17.39
CA ASP A 92 2.97 29.11 -16.31
C ASP A 92 2.36 27.72 -16.07
N LEU A 93 2.04 26.99 -17.15
CA LEU A 93 1.47 25.64 -17.08
C LEU A 93 2.53 24.59 -16.73
N LEU A 94 3.74 24.72 -17.26
CA LEU A 94 4.88 23.88 -16.89
C LEU A 94 5.18 24.00 -15.38
N ALA A 95 5.13 25.23 -14.85
CA ALA A 95 5.29 25.49 -13.43
C ALA A 95 4.15 24.89 -12.59
N PHE A 96 2.92 24.85 -13.10
CA PHE A 96 1.81 24.15 -12.45
C PHE A 96 1.97 22.61 -12.48
N TRP A 97 2.48 22.05 -13.59
CA TRP A 97 2.63 20.61 -13.75
C TRP A 97 3.79 20.01 -12.92
N ALA A 98 4.84 20.78 -12.60
CA ALA A 98 5.96 20.26 -11.82
C ALA A 98 5.54 19.83 -10.38
N PRO A 99 4.83 20.66 -9.61
CA PRO A 99 4.27 20.25 -8.33
C PRO A 99 3.19 19.16 -8.42
N PHE A 100 2.47 19.08 -9.54
CA PHE A 100 1.55 17.97 -9.79
C PHE A 100 2.31 16.62 -9.89
N LEU A 101 3.50 16.60 -10.49
CA LEU A 101 4.34 15.40 -10.51
C LEU A 101 4.91 15.05 -9.13
N LEU A 102 5.09 16.03 -8.23
CA LEU A 102 5.39 15.74 -6.82
C LEU A 102 4.24 15.00 -6.13
N LEU A 103 2.99 15.38 -6.42
CA LEU A 103 1.81 14.63 -5.98
C LEU A 103 1.90 13.17 -6.44
N HIS A 104 2.36 12.95 -7.68
CA HIS A 104 2.51 11.62 -8.23
C HIS A 104 3.59 10.77 -7.54
N LEU A 105 4.72 11.38 -7.18
CA LEU A 105 5.79 10.72 -6.43
C LEU A 105 5.36 10.27 -5.03
N GLY A 106 4.25 10.83 -4.51
CA GLY A 106 3.60 10.35 -3.31
C GLY A 106 3.09 8.91 -3.38
N CYS A 107 3.00 8.29 -4.57
CA CYS A 107 2.49 6.93 -4.79
C CYS A 107 1.02 6.75 -4.36
N PRO A 108 0.24 5.86 -5.01
CA PRO A 108 -1.10 5.51 -4.56
C PRO A 108 -1.15 4.90 -3.15
N ASP A 109 -2.29 5.07 -2.47
CA ASP A 109 -2.47 4.53 -1.12
C ASP A 109 -2.40 2.99 -1.02
N PRO A 110 -2.91 2.21 -2.00
CA PRO A 110 -2.89 0.75 -1.93
C PRO A 110 -1.51 0.10 -2.06
N ILE A 111 -0.46 0.87 -2.40
CA ILE A 111 0.90 0.35 -2.57
C ILE A 111 1.94 1.40 -2.16
N THR A 112 2.67 1.12 -1.09
CA THR A 112 3.86 1.92 -0.70
C THR A 112 5.14 1.15 -0.95
N ALA A 113 5.10 -0.15 -0.68
CA ALA A 113 6.20 -1.09 -0.81
C ALA A 113 5.74 -2.32 -1.59
N PHE A 114 6.66 -2.93 -2.33
CA PHE A 114 6.44 -4.23 -2.99
C PHE A 114 7.02 -5.37 -2.16
N SER A 115 8.11 -5.12 -1.45
CA SER A 115 8.83 -6.02 -0.56
C SER A 115 9.04 -5.37 0.81
N LEU A 116 9.39 -6.14 1.85
CA LEU A 116 9.68 -5.54 3.17
C LEU A 116 10.96 -4.70 3.11
N GLU A 117 11.90 -5.09 2.26
CA GLU A 117 13.17 -4.41 2.02
C GLU A 117 12.98 -2.99 1.47
N ASP A 118 11.89 -2.73 0.73
CA ASP A 118 11.58 -1.38 0.24
C ASP A 118 11.26 -0.41 1.39
N ASN A 119 10.77 -0.90 2.54
CA ASN A 119 10.49 -0.06 3.71
C ASN A 119 11.76 0.50 4.34
N GLU A 120 12.87 -0.23 4.27
CA GLU A 120 14.17 0.22 4.78
C GLU A 120 14.76 1.38 3.94
N LEU A 121 14.32 1.51 2.68
CA LEU A 121 14.78 2.56 1.77
C LEU A 121 14.08 3.91 1.97
N TRP A 122 13.35 4.12 3.07
CA TRP A 122 12.62 5.37 3.34
C TRP A 122 13.52 6.62 3.30
N GLN A 123 14.80 6.50 3.70
CA GLN A 123 15.78 7.60 3.63
C GLN A 123 16.07 8.03 2.20
N ARG A 124 16.13 7.08 1.26
CA ARG A 124 16.29 7.38 -0.18
C ARG A 124 15.07 8.13 -0.71
N HIS A 125 13.87 7.74 -0.29
CA HIS A 125 12.66 8.46 -0.66
C HIS A 125 12.61 9.86 -0.05
N MET A 126 13.14 10.06 1.16
CA MET A 126 13.29 11.37 1.77
C MET A 126 14.25 12.27 0.98
N LEU A 127 15.43 11.77 0.61
CA LEU A 127 16.37 12.52 -0.23
C LEU A 127 15.74 12.87 -1.58
N SER A 128 15.02 11.93 -2.19
CA SER A 128 14.30 12.15 -3.45
C SER A 128 13.22 13.23 -3.30
N LEU A 129 12.45 13.25 -2.20
CA LEU A 129 11.52 14.35 -1.92
C LEU A 129 12.24 15.69 -1.86
N ILE A 130 13.37 15.80 -1.16
CA ILE A 130 14.11 17.06 -1.05
C ILE A 130 14.55 17.53 -2.44
N LEU A 131 15.18 16.66 -3.24
CA LEU A 131 15.66 17.01 -4.57
C LEU A 131 14.53 17.42 -5.51
N GLN A 132 13.42 16.68 -5.51
CA GLN A 132 12.28 16.97 -6.37
C GLN A 132 11.51 18.20 -5.90
N ALA A 133 11.43 18.46 -4.59
CA ALA A 133 10.87 19.69 -4.03
C ALA A 133 11.68 20.91 -4.45
N VAL A 134 13.01 20.83 -4.38
CA VAL A 134 13.91 21.89 -4.85
C VAL A 134 13.75 22.12 -6.35
N ALA A 135 13.69 21.06 -7.17
CA ALA A 135 13.48 21.20 -8.61
C ALA A 135 12.14 21.86 -8.94
N SER A 136 11.04 21.46 -8.28
CA SER A 136 9.73 22.08 -8.48
C SER A 136 9.68 23.53 -7.97
N LEU A 137 10.34 23.84 -6.86
CA LEU A 137 10.46 25.22 -6.36
C LEU A 137 11.27 26.09 -7.32
N TYR A 138 12.37 25.55 -7.87
CA TYR A 138 13.17 26.24 -8.87
C TYR A 138 12.32 26.64 -10.08
N VAL A 139 11.58 25.69 -10.65
CA VAL A 139 10.64 25.94 -11.75
C VAL A 139 9.58 26.98 -11.35
N PHE A 140 9.04 26.87 -10.14
CA PHE A 140 8.05 27.81 -9.65
C PHE A 140 8.59 29.24 -9.56
N PHE A 141 9.75 29.44 -8.93
CA PHE A 141 10.40 30.75 -8.81
C PHE A 141 10.75 31.37 -10.17
N GLN A 142 11.13 30.52 -11.12
CA GLN A 142 11.43 30.93 -12.48
C GLN A 142 10.21 31.52 -13.19
N SER A 143 9.02 30.97 -12.93
CA SER A 143 7.75 31.48 -13.46
C SER A 143 7.16 32.67 -12.67
N LEU A 144 7.50 32.80 -11.38
CA LEU A 144 6.85 33.70 -10.41
C LEU A 144 6.80 35.18 -10.82
N SER A 145 7.74 35.66 -11.63
CA SER A 145 7.76 37.09 -12.01
C SER A 145 6.61 37.50 -12.94
N HIS A 146 5.95 36.52 -13.58
CA HIS A 146 4.94 36.77 -14.62
C HIS A 146 3.73 35.83 -14.56
N ASN A 147 3.69 34.90 -13.61
CA ASN A 147 2.78 33.77 -13.63
C ASN A 147 1.38 34.14 -13.14
N LYS A 148 0.34 33.79 -13.90
CA LYS A 148 -1.05 34.04 -13.47
C LYS A 148 -1.62 32.88 -12.63
N LEU A 149 -0.90 31.77 -12.57
CA LEU A 149 -1.23 30.51 -11.87
C LEU A 149 -0.43 30.31 -10.58
N GLU A 150 0.14 31.37 -10.00
CA GLU A 150 0.96 31.27 -8.79
C GLU A 150 0.24 30.57 -7.63
N LEU A 151 -0.98 31.01 -7.32
CA LEU A 151 -1.77 30.47 -6.22
C LEU A 151 -2.20 29.00 -6.45
N PRO A 152 -2.78 28.61 -7.62
CA PRO A 152 -3.00 27.20 -7.94
C PRO A 152 -1.74 26.33 -7.84
N THR A 153 -0.60 26.85 -8.31
CA THR A 153 0.67 26.12 -8.32
C THR A 153 1.20 25.91 -6.91
N PHE A 154 1.12 26.93 -6.05
CA PHE A 154 1.50 26.84 -4.65
C PHE A 154 0.64 25.84 -3.87
N LEU A 155 -0.68 25.83 -4.11
CA LEU A 155 -1.59 24.85 -3.51
C LEU A 155 -1.24 23.42 -3.96
N MET A 156 -0.93 23.24 -5.25
CA MET A 156 -0.52 21.93 -5.78
C MET A 156 0.83 21.48 -5.18
N PHE A 157 1.75 22.42 -4.94
CA PHE A 157 3.00 22.15 -4.23
C PHE A 157 2.78 21.67 -2.81
N ILE A 158 1.90 22.33 -2.04
CA ILE A 158 1.52 21.86 -0.70
C ILE A 158 0.95 20.45 -0.76
N ALA A 159 0.00 20.19 -1.66
CA ALA A 159 -0.59 18.86 -1.82
C ALA A 159 0.47 17.80 -2.17
N GLY A 160 1.40 18.12 -3.07
CA GLY A 160 2.50 17.25 -3.47
C GLY A 160 3.44 16.90 -2.32
N ILE A 161 3.87 17.89 -1.54
CA ILE A 161 4.71 17.68 -0.36
C ILE A 161 4.00 16.80 0.68
N ILE A 162 2.71 17.05 0.92
CA ILE A 162 1.93 16.24 1.87
C ILE A 162 1.88 14.78 1.41
N LYS A 163 1.48 14.51 0.16
CA LYS A 163 1.34 13.14 -0.35
C LYS A 163 2.65 12.36 -0.36
N TYR A 164 3.76 13.02 -0.67
CA TYR A 164 5.08 12.40 -0.61
C TYR A 164 5.53 12.17 0.83
N SER A 165 5.28 13.13 1.73
CA SER A 165 5.56 12.95 3.16
C SER A 165 4.77 11.79 3.78
N GLU A 166 3.50 11.60 3.39
CA GLU A 166 2.70 10.44 3.80
C GLU A 166 3.36 9.12 3.37
N ARG A 167 3.91 9.04 2.16
CA ARG A 167 4.64 7.85 1.69
C ARG A 167 5.87 7.57 2.55
N ILE A 168 6.71 8.59 2.76
CA ILE A 168 7.95 8.43 3.54
C ILE A 168 7.63 7.99 4.96
N TRP A 169 6.61 8.58 5.57
CA TRP A 169 6.21 8.23 6.92
C TRP A 169 5.63 6.80 6.98
N ALA A 170 4.95 6.33 5.93
CA ALA A 170 4.43 4.97 5.87
C ALA A 170 5.59 3.96 5.83
N LEU A 171 6.57 4.20 4.95
CA LEU A 171 7.78 3.38 4.84
C LEU A 171 8.58 3.40 6.15
N TYR A 172 8.77 4.58 6.74
CA TYR A 172 9.45 4.73 8.02
C TYR A 172 8.77 3.92 9.12
N ARG A 173 7.44 4.04 9.29
CA ARG A 173 6.71 3.27 10.30
C ARG A 173 6.74 1.76 10.06
N ALA A 174 6.83 1.34 8.80
CA ALA A 174 6.90 -0.06 8.40
C ALA A 174 8.34 -0.63 8.41
N SER A 175 9.37 0.21 8.54
CA SER A 175 10.77 -0.24 8.69
C SER A 175 10.95 -1.03 9.99
N THR A 176 11.81 -2.03 9.94
CA THR A 176 12.07 -3.00 11.01
C THR A 176 12.42 -2.31 12.33
N ASP A 177 13.39 -1.40 12.28
CA ASP A 177 13.87 -0.67 13.46
C ASP A 177 12.78 0.20 14.09
N SER A 178 12.07 0.96 13.27
CA SER A 178 11.05 1.90 13.76
C SER A 178 9.84 1.15 14.28
N PHE A 179 9.39 0.13 13.54
CA PHE A 179 8.28 -0.72 13.93
C PHE A 179 8.58 -1.43 15.27
N SER A 180 9.78 -1.99 15.41
CA SER A 180 10.22 -2.60 16.68
C SER A 180 10.19 -1.60 17.84
N LYS A 181 10.75 -0.39 17.66
CA LYS A 181 10.70 0.67 18.69
C LYS A 181 9.27 1.04 19.11
N TYR A 182 8.35 1.16 18.16
CA TYR A 182 6.94 1.45 18.46
C TYR A 182 6.27 0.32 19.24
N LEU A 183 6.58 -0.95 18.93
CA LEU A 183 6.03 -2.09 19.65
C LEU A 183 6.59 -2.22 21.07
N LEU A 184 7.89 -1.98 21.26
CA LEU A 184 8.55 -2.02 22.57
C LEU A 184 8.05 -0.93 23.52
N GLN A 185 7.62 0.22 22.99
CA GLN A 185 7.04 1.29 23.79
C GLN A 185 5.64 0.94 24.33
N ASP A 186 4.89 0.10 23.62
CA ASP A 186 3.49 -0.22 23.93
C ASP A 186 3.34 -1.53 24.72
N LYS A 187 4.28 -2.47 24.56
CA LYS A 187 4.25 -3.79 25.21
C LYS A 187 5.61 -4.09 25.82
N ASP A 188 5.64 -4.38 27.12
CA ASP A 188 6.80 -5.02 27.73
C ASP A 188 6.98 -6.39 27.05
N PRO A 189 8.01 -6.58 26.20
CA PRO A 189 8.19 -7.82 25.44
C PRO A 189 8.55 -9.01 26.35
N GLY A 190 8.63 -8.79 27.66
CA GLY A 190 9.22 -9.73 28.59
C GLY A 190 10.74 -9.70 28.49
N PRO A 191 11.43 -10.38 29.42
CA PRO A 191 12.89 -10.38 29.44
C PRO A 191 13.46 -11.09 28.20
N ASP A 192 14.49 -10.49 27.59
CA ASP A 192 15.28 -11.14 26.54
C ASP A 192 15.89 -12.43 27.10
N TYR A 193 15.28 -13.55 26.74
CA TYR A 193 15.68 -14.86 27.26
C TYR A 193 17.06 -15.26 26.78
N ALA A 194 17.48 -14.85 25.57
CA ALA A 194 18.82 -15.14 25.08
C ALA A 194 19.85 -14.42 25.93
N LEU A 195 19.68 -13.11 26.14
CA LEU A 195 20.53 -12.32 27.04
C LEU A 195 20.52 -12.85 28.48
N LEU A 196 19.35 -13.27 28.97
CA LEU A 196 19.19 -13.82 30.32
C LEU A 196 19.93 -15.16 30.45
N MET A 197 19.82 -16.04 29.45
CA MET A 197 20.52 -17.32 29.43
C MET A 197 22.04 -17.14 29.29
N ASP A 198 22.49 -16.17 28.50
CA ASP A 198 23.92 -15.82 28.39
C ASP A 198 24.46 -15.29 29.70
N LYS A 199 23.73 -14.38 30.36
CA LYS A 199 24.08 -13.88 31.70
C LYS A 199 24.09 -15.00 32.73
N PHE A 200 23.13 -15.92 32.65
CA PHE A 200 23.06 -17.09 33.53
C PHE A 200 24.24 -18.06 33.28
N ALA A 201 24.66 -18.25 32.03
CA ALA A 201 25.85 -19.03 31.69
C ALA A 201 27.12 -18.38 32.26
N CYS A 202 27.33 -17.08 32.03
CA CYS A 202 28.45 -16.33 32.60
C CYS A 202 28.51 -16.39 34.14
N MET A 203 27.38 -16.23 34.82
CA MET A 203 27.35 -16.31 36.28
C MET A 203 27.65 -17.71 36.82
N ARG A 204 27.23 -18.75 36.09
CA ARG A 204 27.55 -20.15 36.41
C ARG A 204 29.03 -20.44 36.24
N ASP A 205 29.63 -20.00 35.13
CA ASP A 205 31.06 -20.18 34.87
C ASP A 205 31.92 -19.42 35.90
N GLY A 206 31.44 -18.24 36.32
CA GLY A 206 32.04 -17.44 37.39
C GLY A 206 31.79 -17.95 38.83
N HIS A 207 31.14 -19.11 39.01
CA HIS A 207 30.80 -19.69 40.32
C HIS A 207 30.01 -18.72 41.25
N LEU A 208 29.22 -17.82 40.67
CA LEU A 208 28.37 -16.88 41.41
C LEU A 208 27.06 -17.59 41.84
N PRO A 209 26.52 -17.26 43.02
CA PRO A 209 25.26 -17.83 43.49
C PRO A 209 24.10 -17.35 42.62
N THR A 210 23.59 -18.22 41.76
CA THR A 210 22.42 -17.95 40.92
C THR A 210 21.16 -18.59 41.50
N LYS A 211 20.11 -17.81 41.77
CA LYS A 211 18.79 -18.30 42.18
C LYS A 211 17.76 -17.99 41.09
N THR A 212 17.22 -19.04 40.47
CA THR A 212 16.13 -18.89 39.49
C THR A 212 14.82 -18.71 40.24
N ILE A 213 14.19 -17.55 40.10
CA ILE A 213 12.85 -17.29 40.64
C ILE A 213 11.88 -17.33 39.47
N THR A 214 11.00 -18.33 39.45
CA THR A 214 9.89 -18.38 38.50
C THR A 214 8.81 -17.46 39.03
N VAL A 215 8.66 -16.28 38.42
CA VAL A 215 7.54 -15.38 38.73
C VAL A 215 6.33 -15.89 37.95
N GLU A 216 5.34 -16.41 38.66
CA GLU A 216 4.03 -16.68 38.08
C GLU A 216 3.39 -15.34 37.71
N GLN A 217 3.24 -15.10 36.41
CA GLN A 217 2.46 -13.95 35.94
C GLN A 217 0.99 -14.22 36.26
N PRO A 218 0.22 -13.23 36.74
CA PRO A 218 -1.20 -13.39 36.99
C PRO A 218 -1.87 -13.88 35.69
N GLU A 219 -2.54 -15.03 35.78
CA GLU A 219 -3.36 -15.56 34.69
C GLU A 219 -4.41 -14.51 34.36
N LYS A 220 -4.34 -13.93 33.15
CA LYS A 220 -5.48 -13.17 32.64
C LYS A 220 -6.60 -14.18 32.45
N GLU A 221 -7.78 -13.88 32.99
CA GLU A 221 -8.98 -14.71 32.84
C GLU A 221 -9.08 -15.23 31.40
N ASP A 222 -9.07 -16.56 31.26
CA ASP A 222 -9.27 -17.23 29.98
C ASP A 222 -10.59 -16.72 29.41
N LYS A 223 -10.52 -15.89 28.37
CA LYS A 223 -11.73 -15.49 27.64
C LYS A 223 -12.33 -16.77 27.07
N ASP A 224 -13.53 -17.14 27.53
CA ASP A 224 -14.25 -18.31 27.04
C ASP A 224 -14.20 -18.38 25.51
N VAL A 225 -13.48 -19.37 24.99
CA VAL A 225 -13.34 -19.59 23.55
C VAL A 225 -14.70 -20.07 23.05
N LYS A 226 -15.43 -19.20 22.35
CA LYS A 226 -16.76 -19.53 21.81
C LYS A 226 -16.71 -20.76 20.92
N LEU A 227 -17.42 -21.80 21.36
CA LEU A 227 -17.63 -23.05 20.64
C LEU A 227 -18.64 -22.84 19.50
N GLY A 228 -18.32 -23.31 18.29
CA GLY A 228 -19.22 -23.24 17.12
C GLY A 228 -18.75 -22.32 15.99
N LYS A 229 -19.63 -22.06 15.01
CA LYS A 229 -19.31 -21.25 13.82
C LYS A 229 -19.17 -19.77 14.17
N LEU A 230 -18.16 -19.12 13.60
CA LEU A 230 -17.93 -17.68 13.79
C LEU A 230 -18.74 -16.83 12.81
N SER A 231 -19.35 -15.77 13.33
CA SER A 231 -19.90 -14.70 12.49
C SER A 231 -18.79 -13.88 11.84
N ASP A 232 -19.11 -13.20 10.74
CA ASP A 232 -18.11 -12.45 9.96
C ASP A 232 -17.43 -11.32 10.78
N LEU A 233 -18.17 -10.71 11.71
CA LEU A 233 -17.64 -9.69 12.63
C LEU A 233 -16.76 -10.30 13.73
N GLU A 234 -17.12 -11.48 14.24
CA GLU A 234 -16.28 -12.21 15.21
C GLU A 234 -14.96 -12.65 14.56
N VAL A 235 -14.99 -13.15 13.32
CA VAL A 235 -13.77 -13.44 12.56
C VAL A 235 -12.88 -12.21 12.47
N LEU A 236 -13.46 -11.03 12.18
CA LEU A 236 -12.73 -9.77 12.12
C LEU A 236 -12.09 -9.39 13.46
N HIS A 237 -12.83 -9.51 14.57
CA HIS A 237 -12.31 -9.21 15.91
C HIS A 237 -11.21 -10.19 16.34
N TYR A 238 -11.39 -11.49 16.15
CA TYR A 238 -10.35 -12.48 16.46
C TYR A 238 -9.12 -12.29 15.58
N ALA A 239 -9.30 -12.03 14.28
CA ALA A 239 -8.19 -11.76 13.37
C ALA A 239 -7.42 -10.49 13.76
N TYR A 240 -8.11 -9.43 14.17
CA TYR A 240 -7.46 -8.21 14.67
C TYR A 240 -6.69 -8.46 15.98
N HIS A 241 -7.26 -9.25 16.91
CA HIS A 241 -6.60 -9.66 18.15
C HIS A 241 -5.34 -10.48 17.88
N PHE A 242 -5.39 -11.46 16.99
CA PHE A 242 -4.23 -12.25 16.60
C PHE A 242 -3.21 -11.43 15.82
N PHE A 243 -3.64 -10.54 14.92
CA PHE A 243 -2.75 -9.60 14.26
C PHE A 243 -1.99 -8.74 15.28
N GLU A 244 -2.67 -8.13 16.25
CA GLU A 244 -2.05 -7.32 17.30
C GLU A 244 -1.09 -8.12 18.18
N THR A 245 -1.40 -9.40 18.37
CA THR A 245 -0.55 -10.34 19.11
C THR A 245 0.67 -10.72 18.29
N PHE A 246 0.52 -11.06 17.01
CA PHE A 246 1.55 -11.68 16.19
C PHE A 246 2.37 -10.73 15.32
N LYS A 247 1.96 -9.47 15.15
CA LYS A 247 2.69 -8.48 14.35
C LYS A 247 4.16 -8.28 14.75
N GLY A 248 4.49 -8.54 16.02
CA GLY A 248 5.88 -8.50 16.52
C GLY A 248 6.81 -9.55 15.91
N LEU A 249 6.30 -10.66 15.35
CA LEU A 249 7.12 -11.68 14.67
C LEU A 249 7.89 -11.12 13.49
N VAL A 250 7.33 -10.12 12.81
CA VAL A 250 7.95 -9.55 11.61
C VAL A 250 9.28 -8.87 11.95
N VAL A 251 9.48 -8.50 13.21
CA VAL A 251 10.69 -7.86 13.73
C VAL A 251 11.36 -8.68 14.84
N ASP A 252 11.20 -10.01 14.77
CA ASP A 252 11.84 -10.99 15.65
C ASP A 252 11.54 -10.83 17.15
N LEU A 253 10.42 -10.20 17.52
CA LEU A 253 10.00 -10.11 18.93
C LEU A 253 9.45 -11.47 19.41
N VAL A 254 9.91 -11.88 20.60
CA VAL A 254 9.50 -13.14 21.25
C VAL A 254 8.17 -12.96 21.99
N PHE A 255 7.21 -13.87 21.78
CA PHE A 255 5.93 -13.81 22.48
C PHE A 255 5.96 -14.36 23.90
N SER A 256 4.99 -13.90 24.70
CA SER A 256 4.62 -14.57 25.94
C SER A 256 4.10 -15.99 25.66
N ARG A 257 4.39 -16.93 26.57
CA ARG A 257 3.87 -18.31 26.49
C ARG A 257 2.34 -18.34 26.48
N HIS A 258 1.71 -17.36 27.14
CA HIS A 258 0.26 -17.19 27.20
C HIS A 258 -0.34 -16.99 25.81
N ALA A 259 0.14 -16.00 25.05
CA ALA A 259 -0.36 -15.72 23.70
C ALA A 259 -0.26 -16.95 22.77
N ARG A 260 0.82 -17.73 22.91
CA ARG A 260 1.00 -18.98 22.16
C ARG A 260 0.00 -20.07 22.57
N LYS A 261 -0.28 -20.20 23.87
CA LYS A 261 -1.25 -21.17 24.40
C LYS A 261 -2.67 -20.81 23.93
N GLU A 262 -3.07 -19.55 24.11
CA GLU A 262 -4.36 -19.00 23.68
C GLU A 262 -4.63 -19.26 22.20
N SER A 263 -3.68 -18.92 21.32
CA SER A 263 -3.81 -19.17 19.88
C SER A 263 -3.95 -20.66 19.55
N ARG A 264 -3.17 -21.52 20.20
CA ARG A 264 -3.26 -22.97 19.97
C ARG A 264 -4.61 -23.52 20.39
N ASP A 265 -5.10 -23.11 21.55
CA ASP A 265 -6.36 -23.62 22.07
C ASP A 265 -7.54 -23.10 21.24
N PHE A 266 -7.47 -21.86 20.74
CA PHE A 266 -8.43 -21.32 19.76
C PHE A 266 -8.45 -22.13 18.44
N PHE A 267 -7.30 -22.42 17.84
CA PHE A 267 -7.25 -23.11 16.54
C PHE A 267 -7.50 -24.62 16.64
N LYS A 268 -7.27 -25.26 17.79
CA LYS A 268 -7.56 -26.70 17.99
C LYS A 268 -9.05 -27.02 17.95
N VAL A 269 -9.89 -26.13 18.48
CA VAL A 269 -11.34 -26.35 18.59
C VAL A 269 -12.12 -25.81 17.39
N ARG A 270 -11.45 -25.23 16.40
CA ARG A 270 -12.08 -24.55 15.26
C ARG A 270 -12.10 -25.44 14.02
N GLU A 271 -13.21 -25.37 13.28
CA GLU A 271 -13.31 -25.92 11.93
C GLU A 271 -12.27 -25.27 10.99
N PRO A 272 -11.72 -26.03 10.02
CA PRO A 272 -10.67 -25.54 9.13
C PRO A 272 -11.10 -24.30 8.34
N GLU A 273 -12.38 -24.16 8.00
CA GLU A 273 -12.90 -23.00 7.28
C GLU A 273 -12.79 -21.72 8.08
N ASP A 274 -13.23 -21.74 9.34
CA ASP A 274 -13.19 -20.55 10.21
C ASP A 274 -11.75 -20.21 10.60
N ALA A 275 -10.89 -21.22 10.78
CA ALA A 275 -9.46 -21.00 10.98
C ALA A 275 -8.81 -20.27 9.79
N LEU A 276 -9.08 -20.71 8.56
CA LEU A 276 -8.57 -20.08 7.34
C LEU A 276 -9.09 -18.65 7.17
N ARG A 277 -10.36 -18.41 7.50
CA ARG A 277 -10.96 -17.07 7.42
C ARG A 277 -10.30 -16.09 8.39
N VAL A 278 -10.00 -16.52 9.62
CA VAL A 278 -9.28 -15.71 10.60
C VAL A 278 -7.87 -15.37 10.08
N ILE A 279 -7.14 -16.36 9.57
CA ILE A 279 -5.78 -16.17 9.03
C ILE A 279 -5.79 -15.25 7.79
N GLU A 280 -6.77 -15.39 6.89
CA GLU A 280 -6.91 -14.54 5.70
C GLU A 280 -7.09 -13.06 6.09
N VAL A 281 -7.91 -12.79 7.11
CA VAL A 281 -8.13 -11.43 7.60
C VAL A 281 -6.90 -10.92 8.37
N GLU A 282 -6.24 -11.76 9.17
CA GLU A 282 -4.98 -11.43 9.86
C GLU A 282 -3.88 -11.02 8.87
N LEU A 283 -3.71 -11.79 7.79
CA LEU A 283 -2.77 -11.46 6.72
C LEU A 283 -3.15 -10.17 6.00
N ASN A 284 -4.44 -9.88 5.83
CA ASN A 284 -4.89 -8.61 5.27
C ASN A 284 -4.51 -7.41 6.16
N PHE A 285 -4.60 -7.58 7.49
CA PHE A 285 -4.09 -6.59 8.45
C PHE A 285 -2.57 -6.41 8.31
N MET A 286 -1.79 -7.50 8.34
CA MET A 286 -0.33 -7.45 8.14
C MET A 286 0.04 -6.73 6.83
N CYS A 287 -0.62 -7.07 5.72
CA CYS A 287 -0.38 -6.40 4.44
C CYS A 287 -0.74 -4.92 4.44
N GLY A 288 -1.77 -4.53 5.20
CA GLY A 288 -2.13 -3.14 5.43
C GLY A 288 -1.01 -2.34 6.10
N VAL A 289 -0.34 -2.94 7.08
CA VAL A 289 0.74 -2.29 7.83
C VAL A 289 1.99 -2.10 7.01
N PHE A 290 2.47 -3.18 6.38
CA PHE A 290 3.82 -3.20 5.82
C PHE A 290 3.90 -2.75 4.36
N TYR A 291 2.78 -2.72 3.63
CA TYR A 291 2.82 -2.49 2.19
C TYR A 291 1.90 -1.36 1.70
N THR A 292 1.19 -0.66 2.60
CA THR A 292 0.25 0.42 2.23
C THR A 292 0.30 1.60 3.18
N LYS A 293 -0.29 2.74 2.77
CA LYS A 293 -0.36 3.96 3.61
C LYS A 293 -1.39 3.88 4.75
N MET A 294 -2.04 2.75 4.92
CA MET A 294 -3.20 2.60 5.78
C MET A 294 -2.94 2.98 7.25
N MET A 295 -1.75 2.71 7.77
CA MET A 295 -1.35 3.10 9.13
C MET A 295 -1.40 4.61 9.36
N ILE A 296 -1.11 5.41 8.33
CA ILE A 296 -1.16 6.87 8.41
C ILE A 296 -2.57 7.37 8.16
N MET A 297 -3.25 6.80 7.17
CA MET A 297 -4.61 7.20 6.77
C MET A 297 -5.63 7.14 7.91
N ARG A 298 -5.42 6.26 8.89
CA ARG A 298 -6.27 6.14 10.08
C ARG A 298 -5.85 7.06 11.23
N SER A 299 -4.64 7.59 11.22
CA SER A 299 -4.19 8.52 12.26
C SER A 299 -4.90 9.86 12.13
N SER A 300 -5.10 10.58 13.25
CA SER A 300 -5.68 11.93 13.23
C SER A 300 -4.89 12.87 12.33
N VAL A 301 -3.56 12.72 12.30
CA VAL A 301 -2.67 13.51 11.42
C VAL A 301 -2.94 13.19 9.95
N GLY A 302 -3.12 11.92 9.59
CA GLY A 302 -3.46 11.51 8.21
C GLY A 302 -4.80 12.06 7.73
N TYR A 303 -5.82 12.13 8.59
CA TYR A 303 -7.09 12.78 8.23
C TYR A 303 -6.92 14.27 7.95
N VAL A 304 -6.14 14.98 8.77
CA VAL A 304 -5.82 16.40 8.54
C VAL A 304 -5.06 16.57 7.23
N PHE A 305 -4.03 15.77 6.97
CA PHE A 305 -3.27 15.80 5.71
C PHE A 305 -4.13 15.55 4.49
N ARG A 306 -5.07 14.60 4.55
CA ARG A 306 -6.04 14.37 3.47
C ARG A 306 -6.96 15.54 3.22
N ILE A 307 -7.51 16.16 4.27
CA ILE A 307 -8.37 17.34 4.13
C ILE A 307 -7.59 18.49 3.50
N ILE A 308 -6.36 18.72 3.95
CA ILE A 308 -5.50 19.78 3.40
C ILE A 308 -5.14 19.47 1.95
N ALA A 309 -4.70 18.25 1.62
CA ALA A 309 -4.30 17.88 0.27
C ALA A 309 -5.49 17.92 -0.72
N CYS A 310 -6.61 17.28 -0.38
CA CYS A 310 -7.82 17.28 -1.21
C CYS A 310 -8.40 18.70 -1.34
N GLY A 311 -8.44 19.46 -0.24
CA GLY A 311 -8.85 20.86 -0.24
C GLY A 311 -7.96 21.73 -1.12
N SER A 312 -6.64 21.49 -1.13
CA SER A 312 -5.68 22.20 -1.97
C SER A 312 -5.88 21.88 -3.45
N ILE A 313 -6.14 20.62 -3.82
CA ILE A 313 -6.43 20.21 -5.21
C ILE A 313 -7.76 20.81 -5.68
N LEU A 314 -8.81 20.77 -4.84
CA LEU A 314 -10.11 21.38 -5.13
C LEU A 314 -10.01 22.91 -5.29
N ALA A 315 -9.28 23.57 -4.40
CA ALA A 315 -9.04 25.00 -4.48
C ALA A 315 -8.23 25.36 -5.74
N ALA A 316 -7.21 24.58 -6.09
CA ALA A 316 -6.47 24.76 -7.34
C ALA A 316 -7.38 24.61 -8.57
N LEU A 317 -8.29 23.63 -8.58
CA LEU A 317 -9.29 23.48 -9.65
C LEU A 317 -10.20 24.71 -9.76
N ALA A 318 -10.73 25.18 -8.62
CA ALA A 318 -11.63 26.32 -8.58
C ALA A 318 -10.92 27.61 -9.06
N LEU A 319 -9.68 27.84 -8.63
CA LEU A 319 -8.90 29.00 -9.07
C LEU A 319 -8.53 28.90 -10.56
N PHE A 320 -8.17 27.72 -11.05
CA PHE A 320 -7.92 27.50 -12.47
C PHE A 320 -9.19 27.72 -13.32
N HIS A 321 -10.35 27.31 -12.82
CA HIS A 321 -11.60 27.47 -13.57
C HIS A 321 -12.15 28.91 -13.52
N PHE A 322 -12.23 29.52 -12.34
CA PHE A 322 -12.93 30.80 -12.14
C PHE A 322 -12.03 32.04 -12.24
N HIS A 323 -10.77 31.94 -11.84
CA HIS A 323 -9.87 33.12 -11.76
C HIS A 323 -8.86 33.19 -12.92
N THR A 324 -8.62 32.07 -13.60
CA THR A 324 -7.66 32.03 -14.70
C THR A 324 -8.36 32.32 -16.03
N ASN A 325 -7.80 33.27 -16.79
CA ASN A 325 -8.30 33.61 -18.11
C ASN A 325 -7.81 32.58 -19.15
N GLN A 326 -8.54 31.46 -19.26
CA GLN A 326 -8.15 30.28 -20.04
C GLN A 326 -7.94 30.54 -21.54
N SER A 327 -8.55 31.60 -22.07
CA SER A 327 -8.42 32.02 -23.48
C SER A 327 -6.99 32.39 -23.88
N LYS A 328 -6.11 32.66 -22.91
CA LYS A 328 -4.70 32.98 -23.15
C LYS A 328 -3.84 31.73 -23.37
N TYR A 329 -4.30 30.57 -22.94
CA TYR A 329 -3.55 29.32 -23.01
C TYR A 329 -3.99 28.49 -24.21
N GLU A 330 -3.08 27.63 -24.69
CA GLU A 330 -3.43 26.70 -25.76
C GLU A 330 -4.56 25.77 -25.30
N PRO A 331 -5.67 25.64 -26.07
CA PRO A 331 -6.81 24.80 -25.69
C PRO A 331 -6.44 23.35 -25.38
N PHE A 332 -5.38 22.85 -26.04
CA PHE A 332 -4.85 21.53 -25.79
C PHE A 332 -4.28 21.40 -24.38
N ASN A 333 -3.39 22.31 -23.96
CA ASN A 333 -2.77 22.28 -22.63
C ASN A 333 -3.77 22.55 -21.51
N VAL A 334 -4.82 23.35 -21.75
CA VAL A 334 -5.94 23.53 -20.81
C VAL A 334 -6.68 22.21 -20.55
N LYS A 335 -6.97 21.42 -21.60
CA LYS A 335 -7.59 20.10 -21.46
C LYS A 335 -6.71 19.12 -20.67
N ILE A 336 -5.39 19.17 -20.87
CA ILE A 336 -4.45 18.36 -20.11
C ILE A 336 -4.50 18.73 -18.63
N THR A 337 -4.40 20.02 -18.29
CA THR A 337 -4.49 20.49 -16.90
C THR A 337 -5.79 20.06 -16.22
N TYR A 338 -6.93 20.17 -16.92
CA TYR A 338 -8.20 19.64 -16.39
C TYR A 338 -8.16 18.13 -16.17
N SER A 339 -7.62 17.36 -17.11
CA SER A 339 -7.51 15.91 -17.01
C SER A 339 -6.62 15.49 -15.82
N LEU A 340 -5.56 16.24 -15.56
CA LEU A 340 -4.65 16.02 -14.43
C LEU A 340 -5.35 16.27 -13.09
N ILE A 341 -5.98 17.44 -12.92
CA ILE A 341 -6.63 17.81 -11.66
C ILE A 341 -7.84 16.91 -11.39
N LEU A 342 -8.69 16.65 -12.40
CA LEU A 342 -9.83 15.73 -12.26
C LEU A 342 -9.37 14.30 -12.01
N GLY A 343 -8.29 13.86 -12.67
CA GLY A 343 -7.66 12.57 -12.40
C GLY A 343 -7.22 12.43 -10.95
N ALA A 344 -6.50 13.43 -10.41
CA ALA A 344 -6.10 13.44 -9.01
C ALA A 344 -7.30 13.40 -8.04
N LEU A 345 -8.36 14.19 -8.30
CA LEU A 345 -9.58 14.15 -7.48
C LEU A 345 -10.29 12.79 -7.55
N ALA A 346 -10.36 12.18 -8.73
CA ALA A 346 -10.93 10.85 -8.90
C ALA A 346 -10.12 9.80 -8.11
N LEU A 347 -8.79 9.88 -8.13
CA LEU A 347 -7.92 8.99 -7.36
C LEU A 347 -8.10 9.20 -5.84
N GLU A 348 -8.19 10.45 -5.36
CA GLU A 348 -8.52 10.74 -3.95
C GLU A 348 -9.87 10.16 -3.55
N PHE A 349 -10.87 10.27 -4.42
CA PHE A 349 -12.20 9.70 -4.18
C PHE A 349 -12.16 8.18 -4.10
N VAL A 350 -11.47 7.50 -5.03
CA VAL A 350 -11.28 6.05 -5.00
C VAL A 350 -10.54 5.62 -3.72
N SER A 351 -9.48 6.34 -3.35
CA SER A 351 -8.74 6.14 -2.10
C SER A 351 -9.59 6.33 -0.84
N PHE A 352 -10.53 7.28 -0.86
CA PHE A 352 -11.49 7.47 0.21
C PHE A 352 -12.46 6.29 0.31
N LEU A 353 -13.02 5.83 -0.82
CA LEU A 353 -13.88 4.64 -0.86
C LEU A 353 -13.15 3.40 -0.33
N MET A 354 -11.90 3.17 -0.74
CA MET A 354 -11.07 2.07 -0.24
C MET A 354 -10.83 2.14 1.27
N LEU A 355 -10.68 3.34 1.83
CA LEU A 355 -10.54 3.51 3.28
C LEU A 355 -11.86 3.22 4.03
N VAL A 356 -12.99 3.71 3.52
CA VAL A 356 -14.31 3.51 4.14
C VAL A 356 -14.69 2.02 4.17
N PHE A 357 -14.43 1.29 3.09
CA PHE A 357 -14.73 -0.15 2.99
C PHE A 357 -13.62 -1.07 3.51
N SER A 358 -12.58 -0.54 4.16
CA SER A 358 -11.49 -1.33 4.71
C SER A 358 -11.90 -2.08 5.98
N ASP A 359 -11.42 -3.33 6.11
CA ASP A 359 -11.59 -4.18 7.29
C ASP A 359 -11.18 -3.48 8.61
N TRP A 360 -10.25 -2.53 8.51
CA TRP A 360 -9.75 -1.73 9.64
C TRP A 360 -10.80 -0.82 10.25
N THR A 361 -11.69 -0.26 9.44
CA THR A 361 -12.73 0.67 9.90
C THR A 361 -13.72 -0.03 10.83
N PHE A 362 -13.91 -1.34 10.64
CA PHE A 362 -14.86 -2.16 11.39
C PHE A 362 -14.19 -3.03 12.47
N SER A 363 -12.86 -2.97 12.63
CA SER A 363 -12.13 -3.74 13.64
C SER A 363 -12.14 -3.12 15.03
N SER A 364 -12.47 -1.83 15.17
CA SER A 364 -12.55 -1.16 16.48
C SER A 364 -13.95 -1.31 17.10
N PRO A 365 -14.06 -1.78 18.36
CA PRO A 365 -15.35 -1.99 19.02
C PRO A 365 -16.17 -0.71 19.21
N VAL A 366 -15.53 0.47 19.19
CA VAL A 366 -16.13 1.79 19.50
C VAL A 366 -17.10 2.29 18.42
N HIS A 367 -17.06 1.77 17.19
CA HIS A 367 -17.88 2.30 16.06
C HIS A 367 -18.90 1.29 15.50
N SER A 368 -18.99 0.09 16.09
CA SER A 368 -19.73 -1.03 15.50
C SER A 368 -21.25 -0.99 15.69
N ALA A 369 -21.77 -0.23 16.67
CA ALA A 369 -23.15 -0.42 17.13
C ALA A 369 -24.21 0.49 16.48
N LEU A 370 -23.85 1.59 15.79
CA LEU A 370 -24.83 2.64 15.44
C LEU A 370 -24.77 3.20 14.00
N ASN A 371 -24.03 2.60 13.07
CA ASN A 371 -23.85 3.19 11.72
C ASN A 371 -24.63 2.47 10.60
N PRO A 372 -25.37 3.19 9.73
CA PRO A 372 -25.99 2.64 8.52
C PRO A 372 -24.95 2.04 7.54
N LEU A 373 -23.69 2.52 7.62
CA LEU A 373 -22.55 1.97 6.88
C LEU A 373 -22.24 0.51 7.25
N ALA A 374 -22.64 0.03 8.43
CA ALA A 374 -22.44 -1.36 8.83
C ALA A 374 -23.26 -2.34 7.96
N LEU A 375 -24.44 -1.92 7.49
CA LEU A 375 -25.26 -2.72 6.57
C LEU A 375 -24.56 -2.84 5.20
N ILE A 376 -24.06 -1.72 4.69
CA ILE A 376 -23.32 -1.65 3.41
C ILE A 376 -22.03 -2.48 3.50
N TYR A 377 -21.33 -2.40 4.62
CA TYR A 377 -20.15 -3.24 4.86
C TYR A 377 -20.49 -4.72 4.99
N ARG A 378 -21.62 -5.10 5.60
CA ARG A 378 -22.09 -6.50 5.57
C ARG A 378 -22.38 -7.00 4.16
N CYS A 379 -22.95 -6.15 3.29
CA CYS A 379 -23.10 -6.48 1.87
C CYS A 379 -21.74 -6.61 1.17
N PHE A 380 -20.79 -5.73 1.46
CA PHE A 380 -19.41 -5.84 0.96
C PHE A 380 -18.71 -7.13 1.45
N LEU A 381 -18.87 -7.49 2.72
CA LEU A 381 -18.40 -8.74 3.29
C LEU A 381 -19.01 -9.95 2.57
N ALA A 382 -20.29 -9.90 2.25
CA ALA A 382 -20.94 -10.96 1.48
C ALA A 382 -20.34 -11.11 0.07
N LEU A 383 -19.94 -10.00 -0.57
CA LEU A 383 -19.27 -10.00 -1.89
C LEU A 383 -17.82 -10.49 -1.84
N THR A 384 -17.17 -10.45 -0.67
CA THR A 384 -15.79 -10.90 -0.45
C THR A 384 -15.71 -12.31 0.16
N LYS A 385 -16.86 -12.89 0.52
CA LYS A 385 -16.97 -14.19 1.19
C LYS A 385 -16.70 -15.34 0.24
N SER A 386 -15.71 -16.17 0.57
CA SER A 386 -15.55 -17.49 -0.03
C SER A 386 -16.53 -18.46 0.64
N SER A 387 -17.45 -19.05 -0.13
CA SER A 387 -18.42 -20.04 0.37
C SER A 387 -18.12 -21.41 -0.22
N TRP A 388 -18.16 -22.45 0.60
CA TRP A 388 -18.15 -23.82 0.10
C TRP A 388 -19.53 -24.19 -0.45
N HIS A 389 -19.57 -24.67 -1.68
CA HIS A 389 -20.74 -25.22 -2.33
C HIS A 389 -20.57 -26.73 -2.45
N SER A 390 -21.56 -27.48 -1.98
CA SER A 390 -21.63 -28.92 -2.26
C SER A 390 -22.23 -29.12 -3.64
N ILE A 391 -21.55 -29.85 -4.52
CA ILE A 391 -22.12 -30.22 -5.82
C ILE A 391 -23.07 -31.41 -5.56
N PRO A 392 -24.37 -31.33 -5.89
CA PRO A 392 -25.28 -32.46 -5.74
C PRO A 392 -24.82 -33.61 -6.67
N GLY A 393 -24.52 -34.78 -6.11
CA GLY A 393 -24.11 -35.98 -6.84
C GLY A 393 -22.65 -36.42 -6.69
N ASN A 394 -21.80 -35.64 -6.01
CA ASN A 394 -20.42 -36.05 -5.65
C ASN A 394 -20.10 -35.58 -4.21
N GLU A 395 -19.40 -36.38 -3.41
CA GLU A 395 -18.88 -36.01 -2.07
C GLU A 395 -17.70 -35.01 -2.15
N VAL A 396 -17.91 -33.95 -2.92
CA VAL A 396 -16.91 -32.96 -3.23
C VAL A 396 -17.48 -31.60 -2.87
N GLN A 397 -16.79 -30.93 -1.96
CA GLN A 397 -17.06 -29.55 -1.61
C GLN A 397 -16.18 -28.63 -2.44
N VAL A 398 -16.77 -27.56 -2.98
CA VAL A 398 -16.09 -26.60 -3.83
C VAL A 398 -16.08 -25.22 -3.22
N LEU A 399 -14.91 -24.62 -3.02
CA LEU A 399 -14.82 -23.24 -2.55
C LEU A 399 -15.14 -22.29 -3.71
N GLY A 400 -16.30 -21.66 -3.67
CA GLY A 400 -16.66 -20.58 -4.57
C GLY A 400 -15.74 -19.38 -4.36
N THR A 401 -15.12 -18.92 -5.45
CA THR A 401 -14.18 -17.80 -5.47
C THR A 401 -14.93 -16.48 -5.75
N PRO A 402 -15.00 -15.55 -4.79
CA PRO A 402 -15.62 -14.25 -5.02
C PRO A 402 -14.77 -13.36 -5.94
N LEU A 403 -15.43 -12.42 -6.63
CA LEU A 403 -14.81 -11.40 -7.48
C LEU A 403 -13.80 -10.50 -6.72
N PHE A 404 -14.06 -10.25 -5.43
CA PHE A 404 -13.20 -9.43 -4.56
C PHE A 404 -12.65 -10.28 -3.41
N ARG A 405 -11.78 -11.24 -3.74
CA ARG A 405 -11.15 -12.08 -2.71
C ARG A 405 -10.20 -11.25 -1.84
N ARG A 406 -10.12 -11.52 -0.52
CA ARG A 406 -9.17 -10.84 0.38
C ARG A 406 -7.74 -11.35 0.20
N TRP A 407 -7.59 -12.65 -0.06
CA TRP A 407 -6.29 -13.29 -0.26
C TRP A 407 -6.29 -14.32 -1.38
N SER A 408 -5.15 -14.59 -2.02
CA SER A 408 -5.02 -15.54 -3.15
C SER A 408 -5.45 -16.98 -2.85
N GLY A 409 -5.76 -17.30 -1.59
CA GLY A 409 -6.04 -18.66 -1.11
C GLY A 409 -4.83 -19.55 -0.99
N SER A 410 -3.68 -19.12 -1.50
CA SER A 410 -2.45 -19.87 -1.41
C SER A 410 -1.52 -19.22 -0.41
N VAL A 411 -0.97 -20.04 0.48
CA VAL A 411 0.13 -19.63 1.36
C VAL A 411 1.31 -20.54 1.05
N SER A 412 2.44 -19.93 0.69
CA SER A 412 3.70 -20.66 0.53
C SER A 412 4.18 -21.11 1.90
N GLY A 413 4.25 -22.41 2.14
CA GLY A 413 4.84 -22.95 3.37
C GLY A 413 6.35 -22.98 3.23
N HIS A 414 7.07 -22.35 4.14
CA HIS A 414 8.50 -22.56 4.31
C HIS A 414 8.71 -23.57 5.44
N ASN A 415 9.34 -24.71 5.15
CA ASN A 415 9.65 -25.73 6.14
C ASN A 415 11.17 -25.82 6.27
N PHE A 416 11.68 -25.54 7.46
CA PHE A 416 13.11 -25.56 7.77
C PHE A 416 13.77 -26.89 7.43
N VAL A 417 13.11 -28.02 7.73
CA VAL A 417 13.60 -29.36 7.38
C VAL A 417 13.71 -29.55 5.87
N ARG A 418 12.79 -28.95 5.10
CA ARG A 418 12.86 -28.95 3.63
C ARG A 418 13.97 -28.07 3.08
N TYR A 419 14.15 -26.89 3.68
CA TYR A 419 15.22 -25.95 3.34
C TYR A 419 16.59 -26.61 3.54
N CYS A 420 16.81 -27.22 4.70
CA CYS A 420 18.02 -28.01 4.98
C CYS A 420 18.20 -29.17 3.99
N ARG A 421 17.10 -29.77 3.50
CA ARG A 421 17.12 -30.82 2.47
C ARG A 421 17.20 -30.31 1.03
N LYS A 422 17.38 -29.01 0.79
CA LYS A 422 17.39 -28.36 -0.56
C LYS A 422 16.21 -28.75 -1.45
N SER A 423 15.07 -29.04 -0.84
CA SER A 423 13.87 -29.49 -1.57
C SER A 423 12.98 -28.30 -1.91
N SER A 424 12.33 -28.32 -3.07
CA SER A 424 11.49 -27.22 -3.54
C SER A 424 10.36 -26.91 -2.56
N PRO A 425 10.06 -25.62 -2.28
CA PRO A 425 8.98 -25.25 -1.37
C PRO A 425 7.63 -25.78 -1.87
N THR A 426 6.87 -26.43 -0.99
CA THR A 426 5.49 -26.83 -1.30
C THR A 426 4.53 -25.74 -0.89
N THR A 427 3.63 -25.38 -1.78
CA THR A 427 2.48 -24.56 -1.42
C THR A 427 1.52 -25.42 -0.59
N MET A 428 1.16 -25.00 0.62
CA MET A 428 0.25 -25.79 1.48
C MET A 428 -1.18 -25.85 0.90
N LEU A 429 -1.54 -24.89 0.06
CA LEU A 429 -2.84 -24.78 -0.63
C LEU A 429 -2.62 -24.33 -2.07
N LYS A 430 -2.99 -25.16 -3.06
CA LYS A 430 -2.86 -24.84 -4.49
C LYS A 430 -4.22 -24.42 -5.04
N PHE A 431 -4.42 -23.12 -5.25
CA PHE A 431 -5.55 -22.55 -6.00
C PHE A 431 -5.01 -22.15 -7.38
N THR A 432 -5.52 -22.76 -8.46
CA THR A 432 -4.87 -22.72 -9.78
C THR A 432 -5.31 -21.57 -10.69
N SER A 433 -6.44 -20.91 -10.46
CA SER A 433 -6.97 -19.90 -11.39
C SER A 433 -8.04 -19.00 -10.77
N TRP A 434 -8.26 -17.83 -11.39
CA TRP A 434 -9.39 -16.91 -11.15
C TRP A 434 -10.75 -17.51 -11.55
N TRP A 435 -10.77 -18.56 -12.37
CA TRP A 435 -11.97 -19.16 -12.96
C TRP A 435 -12.18 -20.65 -12.61
N ASP A 436 -11.28 -21.26 -11.82
CA ASP A 436 -11.38 -22.69 -11.52
C ASP A 436 -12.21 -22.94 -10.25
N LEU A 437 -13.30 -23.68 -10.40
CA LEU A 437 -14.02 -24.37 -9.33
C LEU A 437 -13.13 -25.49 -8.75
N ILE A 438 -12.79 -25.43 -7.46
CA ILE A 438 -12.01 -26.49 -6.80
C ILE A 438 -12.91 -27.63 -6.33
N VAL A 439 -12.62 -28.85 -6.75
CA VAL A 439 -13.18 -30.09 -6.17
C VAL A 439 -12.33 -30.51 -4.95
N VAL A 440 -12.77 -30.26 -3.70
CA VAL A 440 -12.18 -30.87 -2.50
C VAL A 440 -12.95 -32.13 -2.12
N ARG A 441 -12.33 -33.29 -2.34
CA ARG A 441 -12.86 -34.59 -1.91
C ARG A 441 -12.58 -34.76 -0.42
N LYS A 442 -13.61 -34.63 0.42
CA LYS A 442 -13.51 -34.93 1.85
C LYS A 442 -13.38 -36.45 1.97
N ARG A 443 -12.20 -36.98 2.32
CA ARG A 443 -12.12 -38.38 2.74
C ARG A 443 -12.80 -38.46 4.11
N VAL A 444 -14.06 -38.88 4.11
CA VAL A 444 -14.74 -39.33 5.31
C VAL A 444 -13.87 -40.47 5.88
N LYS A 445 -13.38 -40.30 7.11
CA LYS A 445 -12.84 -41.43 7.86
C LYS A 445 -14.04 -42.29 8.22
N GLU A 446 -14.08 -43.51 7.69
CA GLU A 446 -14.91 -44.59 8.21
C GLU A 446 -14.52 -44.93 9.65
#